data_AF-F9VXQ0-F1
#
_entry.id   AF-F9VXQ0-F1
#
_cell.length_a   1.000
_cell.length_b   1.000
_cell.length_c   1.000
_cell.angle_alpha   90.00
_cell.angle_beta   90.00
_cell.angle_gamma   90.00
#
_symmetry.space_group_name_H-M   'P 1'
#
loop_
_entity.id
_entity.type
_entity.pdbx_description
1 polymer ?
#
loop_
_entity_poly.entity_id
_entity_poly.type
_entity_poly.pdbx_seq_one_letter_code
_entity_poly.pdbx_strand_id
1 'polypeptide(L)'
;MLIIGSGFTTHGLPFLRDWRPEATPPSWSAEFDSWAAERFAAGDVESLIRFRQTAPGMPYAHPTIEHFAPLFVALGAGDDVEQRPDQVIDGFWMGLSKRSLVLA
;
A
#
# COMPACT_ATOMS: atom_id res chain seq x y z
N MET A 1 3.14 19.00 11.81
CA MET A 1 3.52 18.97 10.38
C MET A 1 2.49 18.11 9.66
N LEU A 2 1.99 18.51 8.49
CA LEU A 2 1.04 17.70 7.71
C LEU A 2 1.77 17.15 6.47
N ILE A 3 1.91 15.83 6.39
CA ILE A 3 2.48 15.13 5.22
C ILE A 3 1.31 14.45 4.50
N ILE A 4 1.16 14.75 3.20
CA ILE A 4 0.15 14.11 2.34
C ILE A 4 0.90 13.41 1.20
N GLY A 5 0.76 12.08 1.12
CA GLY A 5 1.15 11.29 -0.03
C GLY A 5 -0.10 10.80 -0.77
N SER A 6 -0.12 10.91 -2.09
CA SER A 6 -1.23 10.45 -2.92
C SER A 6 -0.75 9.38 -3.90
N GLY A 7 -1.44 8.24 -3.96
CA GLY A 7 -1.15 7.16 -4.90
C GLY A 7 -2.01 5.93 -4.65
N PHE A 8 -1.79 4.88 -5.45
CA PHE A 8 -2.32 3.55 -5.21
C PHE A 8 -1.30 2.74 -4.39
N THR A 9 -1.80 1.90 -3.48
CA THR A 9 -0.98 0.96 -2.69
C THR A 9 -0.36 -0.13 -3.55
N THR A 10 -0.82 -0.28 -4.80
CA THR A 10 -0.21 -1.15 -5.82
C THR A 10 -0.04 -0.40 -7.13
N HIS A 11 1.10 -0.55 -7.79
CA HIS A 11 1.48 0.16 -9.01
C HIS A 11 1.73 -0.77 -10.21
N GLY A 12 0.81 -1.71 -10.42
CA GLY A 12 0.90 -2.72 -11.48
C GLY A 12 0.21 -2.36 -12.80
N LEU A 13 0.08 -1.07 -13.12
CA LEU A 13 -0.66 -0.58 -14.31
C LEU A 13 -0.26 -1.30 -15.64
N PRO A 14 1.03 -1.59 -15.92
CA PRO A 14 1.43 -2.32 -17.12
C PRO A 14 0.90 -3.78 -17.21
N PHE A 15 0.44 -4.33 -16.09
CA PHE A 15 0.00 -5.73 -15.97
C PHE A 15 -1.53 -5.88 -15.92
N LEU A 16 -2.28 -4.77 -15.92
CA LEU A 16 -3.73 -4.81 -15.98
C LEU A 16 -4.20 -5.32 -17.35
N ARG A 17 -5.20 -6.19 -17.32
CA ARG A 17 -5.87 -6.75 -18.51
C ARG A 17 -7.29 -6.22 -18.70
N ASP A 18 -7.87 -5.64 -17.66
CA ASP A 18 -9.19 -5.02 -17.66
C ASP A 18 -9.05 -3.60 -17.11
N TRP A 19 -9.53 -2.62 -17.87
CA TRP A 19 -9.37 -1.19 -17.59
C TRP A 19 -10.66 -0.55 -17.07
N ARG A 20 -11.70 -1.35 -16.81
CA ARG A 20 -12.96 -0.84 -16.23
C ARG A 20 -12.74 -0.42 -14.78
N PRO A 21 -13.35 0.68 -14.30
CA PRO A 21 -13.21 1.11 -12.91
C PRO A 21 -13.59 0.02 -11.89
N GLU A 22 -14.60 -0.79 -12.19
CA GLU A 22 -15.13 -1.88 -11.37
C GLU A 22 -14.47 -3.24 -11.66
N ALA A 23 -13.35 -3.27 -12.38
CA ALA A 23 -12.64 -4.50 -12.68
C ALA A 23 -12.28 -5.26 -11.40
N THR A 24 -12.52 -6.57 -11.41
CA THR A 24 -12.10 -7.45 -10.32
C THR A 24 -10.58 -7.33 -10.13
N PRO A 25 -10.10 -7.06 -8.90
CA PRO A 25 -8.68 -6.93 -8.67
C PRO A 25 -7.96 -8.25 -8.98
N PRO A 26 -6.82 -8.19 -9.69
CA PRO A 26 -5.98 -9.37 -9.86
C PRO A 26 -5.43 -9.82 -8.49
N SER A 27 -5.13 -11.11 -8.35
CA SER A 27 -4.71 -11.70 -7.08
C SER A 27 -3.51 -10.98 -6.47
N TRP A 28 -2.52 -10.60 -7.28
CA TRP A 28 -1.35 -9.86 -6.82
C TRP A 28 -1.70 -8.50 -6.17
N SER A 29 -2.78 -7.84 -6.59
CA SER A 29 -3.19 -6.56 -6.00
C SER A 29 -3.95 -6.80 -4.70
N ALA A 30 -4.87 -7.76 -4.70
CA ALA A 30 -5.68 -8.11 -3.54
C ALA A 30 -4.83 -8.68 -2.39
N GLU A 31 -3.88 -9.57 -2.70
CA GLU A 31 -2.97 -10.16 -1.73
C GLU A 31 -2.02 -9.11 -1.14
N PHE A 32 -1.50 -8.20 -1.95
CA PHE A 32 -0.66 -7.11 -1.46
C PHE A 32 -1.44 -6.15 -0.55
N ASP A 33 -2.67 -5.80 -0.92
CA ASP A 33 -3.54 -4.96 -0.08
C ASP A 33 -3.83 -5.60 1.28
N SER A 34 -4.23 -6.89 1.28
CA SER A 34 -4.50 -7.64 2.51
C SER A 34 -3.26 -7.70 3.39
N TRP A 35 -2.11 -8.04 2.80
CA TRP A 35 -0.84 -8.07 3.52
C TRP A 35 -0.51 -6.70 4.12
N ALA A 36 -0.62 -5.61 3.34
CA ALA A 36 -0.32 -4.28 3.82
C ALA A 36 -1.24 -3.88 4.98
N ALA A 37 -2.55 -4.15 4.86
CA ALA A 37 -3.54 -3.89 5.90
C ALA A 37 -3.19 -4.57 7.23
N GLU A 38 -2.78 -5.83 7.18
CA GLU A 38 -2.34 -6.60 8.35
C GLU A 38 -1.09 -5.98 9.00
N ARG A 39 -0.09 -5.59 8.19
CA ARG A 39 1.14 -5.01 8.73
C ARG A 39 0.90 -3.64 9.35
N PHE A 40 0.05 -2.80 8.76
CA PHE A 40 -0.33 -1.53 9.38
C PHE A 40 -1.08 -1.73 10.69
N ALA A 41 -2.03 -2.68 10.74
CA ALA A 41 -2.77 -2.99 11.98
C ALA A 41 -1.87 -3.57 13.08
N ALA A 42 -0.80 -4.26 12.70
CA ALA A 42 0.20 -4.81 13.62
C ALA A 42 1.27 -3.80 14.05
N GLY A 43 1.42 -2.66 13.37
CA GLY A 43 2.57 -1.76 13.54
C GLY A 43 3.89 -2.40 13.05
N ASP A 44 3.83 -3.35 12.12
CA ASP A 44 4.98 -4.10 11.61
C ASP A 44 5.73 -3.29 10.53
N VAL A 45 6.35 -2.20 10.98
CA VAL A 45 7.09 -1.27 10.12
C VAL A 45 8.28 -1.96 9.43
N GLU A 46 8.91 -2.92 10.09
CA GLU A 46 10.03 -3.66 9.52
C GLU A 46 9.60 -4.45 8.26
N SER A 47 8.51 -5.21 8.35
CA SER A 47 7.99 -5.94 7.19
C SER A 47 7.54 -5.00 6.07
N LEU A 48 6.94 -3.86 6.43
CA LEU A 48 6.54 -2.84 5.46
C LEU A 48 7.77 -2.30 4.70
N ILE A 49 8.85 -1.92 5.40
CA ILE A 49 10.09 -1.45 4.77
C ILE A 49 10.69 -2.55 3.86
N ARG A 50 10.58 -3.81 4.27
CA ARG A 50 11.08 -4.97 3.52
C ARG A 50 10.07 -5.54 2.52
N PHE A 51 9.01 -4.82 2.14
CA PHE A 51 7.91 -5.33 1.30
C PHE A 51 8.37 -6.07 0.03
N ARG A 52 9.49 -5.67 -0.57
CA ARG A 52 10.05 -6.31 -1.78
C ARG A 52 10.36 -7.80 -1.56
N GLN A 53 10.67 -8.18 -0.32
CA GLN A 53 11.07 -9.52 0.09
C GLN A 53 9.94 -10.26 0.80
N THR A 54 9.07 -9.52 1.52
CA THR A 54 8.09 -10.08 2.45
C THR A 54 6.65 -10.00 1.94
N ALA A 55 6.35 -9.10 1.00
CA ALA A 55 5.01 -8.92 0.46
C ALA A 55 4.74 -9.87 -0.71
N PRO A 56 3.50 -10.38 -0.82
CA PRO A 56 3.08 -11.16 -1.98
C PRO A 56 2.92 -10.28 -3.24
N GLY A 57 2.74 -10.91 -4.40
CA GLY A 57 2.38 -10.21 -5.63
C GLY A 57 3.53 -9.48 -6.35
N MET A 58 4.77 -9.54 -5.87
CA MET A 58 5.93 -9.01 -6.59
C MET A 58 6.25 -9.88 -7.83
N PRO A 59 6.74 -9.27 -8.94
CA PRO A 59 6.99 -7.84 -9.13
C PRO A 59 5.73 -7.07 -9.59
N TYR A 60 4.58 -7.73 -9.76
CA TYR A 60 3.38 -7.12 -10.36
C TYR A 60 2.79 -5.99 -9.51
N ALA A 61 2.74 -6.16 -8.19
CA ALA A 61 2.22 -5.14 -7.27
C ALA A 61 3.09 -3.87 -7.22
N HIS A 62 4.41 -4.01 -7.32
CA HIS A 62 5.36 -2.89 -7.34
C HIS A 62 6.52 -3.17 -8.31
N PRO A 63 6.37 -2.81 -9.59
CA PRO A 63 7.40 -3.02 -10.61
C PRO A 63 8.60 -2.08 -10.40
N THR A 64 8.36 -0.90 -9.83
CA THR A 64 9.36 0.09 -9.42
C THR A 64 9.14 0.50 -7.95
N ILE A 65 10.18 1.09 -7.33
CA ILE A 65 10.23 1.44 -5.89
C ILE A 65 9.35 2.65 -5.56
N GLU A 66 9.00 3.44 -6.58
CA GLU A 66 8.83 4.88 -6.45
C GLU A 66 7.55 5.31 -5.72
N HIS A 67 6.57 4.41 -5.58
CA HIS A 67 5.25 4.78 -5.06
C HIS A 67 4.93 4.28 -3.65
N PHE A 68 5.63 3.28 -3.12
CA PHE A 68 5.46 2.85 -1.72
C PHE A 68 6.39 3.61 -0.77
N ALA A 69 7.51 4.13 -1.28
CA ALA A 69 8.53 4.81 -0.48
C ALA A 69 8.06 6.06 0.29
N PRO A 70 7.18 6.93 -0.26
CA PRO A 70 6.71 8.12 0.46
C PRO A 70 5.97 7.80 1.76
N LEU A 71 5.39 6.60 1.87
CA LEU A 71 4.67 6.17 3.07
C LEU A 71 5.60 6.04 4.29
N PHE A 72 6.84 5.61 4.08
CA PHE A 72 7.82 5.48 5.18
C PHE A 72 8.30 6.84 5.69
N VAL A 73 8.27 7.87 4.84
CA VAL A 73 8.55 9.24 5.28
C VAL A 73 7.42 9.74 6.19
N ALA A 74 6.17 9.43 5.87
CA ALA A 74 5.03 9.77 6.72
C ALA A 74 5.06 9.00 8.06
N LEU A 75 5.35 7.68 8.03
CA LEU A 75 5.49 6.87 9.25
C LEU A 75 6.65 7.32 10.13
N GLY A 76 7.81 7.63 9.54
CA GLY A 76 8.99 8.11 10.28
C GLY A 76 8.90 9.55 10.78
N ALA A 77 7.87 10.29 10.35
CA ALA A 77 7.61 11.65 10.80
C ALA A 77 6.63 11.74 11.98
N GLY A 78 6.02 10.61 12.39
CA GLY A 78 5.24 10.52 13.62
C GLY A 78 6.15 10.54 14.85
N ASP A 79 5.65 11.09 15.96
CA ASP A 79 6.39 11.18 17.23
C ASP A 79 6.51 9.81 17.95
N ASP A 80 5.79 8.79 17.48
CA ASP A 80 5.76 7.44 18.04
C ASP A 80 5.97 6.38 16.94
N VAL A 81 7.02 5.58 17.08
CA VAL A 81 7.40 4.52 16.14
C VAL A 81 6.47 3.31 16.22
N GLU A 82 5.73 3.15 17.33
CA GLU A 82 4.72 2.10 17.50
C GLU A 82 3.32 2.55 17.04
N GLN A 83 3.18 3.80 16.57
CA GLN A 83 1.90 4.34 16.13
C GLN A 83 1.33 3.52 14.98
N ARG A 84 0.09 3.04 15.19
CA ARG A 84 -0.67 2.31 14.17
C ARG A 84 -1.52 3.32 13.41
N PRO A 85 -1.34 3.44 12.07
CA PRO A 85 -2.15 4.36 11.29
C PRO A 85 -3.60 3.89 11.21
N ASP A 86 -4.54 4.84 11.25
CA ASP A 86 -5.93 4.60 10.92
C ASP A 86 -6.06 4.35 9.41
N GLN A 87 -6.77 3.28 9.03
CA GLN A 87 -6.99 2.89 7.64
C GLN A 87 -8.36 3.38 7.18
N VAL A 88 -8.42 4.64 6.69
CA VAL A 88 -9.68 5.37 6.48
C VAL A 88 -10.35 5.12 5.13
N ILE A 89 -9.60 4.63 4.14
CA ILE A 89 -10.10 4.28 2.81
C ILE A 89 -9.50 2.92 2.43
N ASP A 90 -10.31 2.06 1.84
CA ASP A 90 -9.90 0.78 1.24
C ASP A 90 -10.58 0.55 -0.12
N GLY A 91 -10.40 -0.66 -0.66
CA GLY A 91 -10.99 -1.09 -1.93
C GLY A 91 -10.12 -0.80 -3.14
N PHE A 92 -10.69 -1.05 -4.33
CA PHE A 92 -9.95 -1.10 -5.59
C PHE A 92 -10.56 -0.16 -6.63
N TRP A 93 -9.74 0.30 -7.57
CA TRP A 93 -10.17 0.98 -8.78
C TRP A 93 -9.32 0.49 -9.95
N MET A 94 -9.99 0.01 -11.01
CA MET A 94 -9.32 -0.73 -12.09
C MET A 94 -8.48 -1.90 -11.58
N GLY A 95 -8.91 -2.50 -10.46
CA GLY A 95 -8.18 -3.56 -9.78
C GLY A 95 -6.92 -3.14 -9.01
N LEU A 96 -6.60 -1.84 -8.89
CA LEU A 96 -5.48 -1.34 -8.07
C LEU A 96 -5.97 -0.88 -6.69
N SER A 97 -5.23 -1.21 -5.62
CA SER A 97 -5.61 -0.84 -4.24
C SER A 97 -5.51 0.67 -3.99
N LYS A 98 -6.57 1.24 -3.40
CA LYS A 98 -6.70 2.66 -3.00
C LYS A 98 -6.49 2.89 -1.51
N ARG A 99 -5.91 1.92 -0.79
CA ARG A 99 -5.82 1.99 0.68
C ARG A 99 -5.09 3.26 1.12
N SER A 100 -5.74 4.01 2.00
CA SER A 100 -5.22 5.28 2.52
C SER A 100 -5.12 5.24 4.03
N LEU A 101 -4.09 5.90 4.55
CA LEU A 101 -3.70 5.88 5.95
C LEU A 101 -3.69 7.30 6.53
N VAL A 102 -4.07 7.43 7.79
CA VAL A 102 -3.96 8.67 8.57
C VAL A 102 -3.18 8.37 9.85
N LEU A 103 -2.19 9.22 10.14
CA LEU A 103 -1.42 9.24 11.38
C LEU A 103 -1.83 10.51 12.15
N ALA A 104 -2.07 10.38 13.45
CA ALA A 104 -2.58 11.45 14.32
C ALA A 104 -1.47 12.10 15.15
#